data_AF-A0A256ZX47-F1
#
_entry.id   AF-A0A256ZX47-F1
#
_cell.length_a   1.000
_cell.length_b   1.000
_cell.length_c   1.000
_cell.angle_alpha   90.00
_cell.angle_beta   90.00
_cell.angle_gamma   90.00
#
_symmetry.space_group_name_H-M   'P 1'
#
loop_
_entity.id
_entity.type
_entity.pdbx_description
1 polymer ?
#
loop_
_entity_poly.entity_id
_entity_poly.type
_entity_poly.pdbx_seq_one_letter_code
_entity_poly.pdbx_strand_id
1 'polypeptide(L)'
;MIAHTNTFYSYLDHIWELNASILSQTGKLKIGDNMVHIVVHKGDIIGKTGGRKGAQRGLDWGIIDFSKTLQYIHPERYGWYAHSAHFLEYCNQSLKDSLIDKIGVPDRNVKRTAKPLWGKADFDQQGKLVGNWFLQDINLNDPLAEWTKHLSFVYDVWDPQPIRVAVGGSLSIPAILYQVYGNTPDPADVSLKSGKVVYKLQGTEEYGETSIKATLLVEMIDNETIKVEGFNGWVSNPTFTENAKYYIR
;
A
#
# COMPACT_ATOMS: atom_id res chain seq x y z
N MET A 1 -2.38 19.42 -4.01
CA MET A 1 -0.91 19.21 -3.95
C MET A 1 -0.19 20.52 -3.68
N ILE A 2 1.01 20.46 -3.12
CA ILE A 2 1.91 21.60 -2.88
C ILE A 2 3.16 21.37 -3.73
N ALA A 3 3.40 22.22 -4.72
CA ALA A 3 4.63 22.21 -5.51
C ALA A 3 5.71 23.03 -4.78
N HIS A 4 6.86 22.41 -4.48
CA HIS A 4 8.02 23.13 -3.93
C HIS A 4 9.00 23.48 -5.03
N THR A 5 9.14 22.61 -6.02
CA THR A 5 9.86 22.82 -7.29
C THR A 5 9.11 22.12 -8.42
N ASN A 6 9.62 22.20 -9.66
CA ASN A 6 9.04 21.48 -10.81
C ASN A 6 9.15 19.95 -10.67
N THR A 7 10.04 19.45 -9.81
CA THR A 7 10.33 18.02 -9.64
C THR A 7 10.05 17.50 -8.24
N PHE A 8 9.61 18.36 -7.31
CA PHE A 8 9.40 17.99 -5.92
C PHE A 8 8.08 18.55 -5.39
N TYR A 9 7.22 17.64 -4.95
CA TYR A 9 5.87 17.95 -4.49
C TYR A 9 5.61 17.26 -3.16
N SER A 10 4.71 17.85 -2.38
CA SER A 10 4.07 17.17 -1.27
C SER A 10 2.55 17.22 -1.39
N TYR A 11 1.87 16.30 -0.74
CA TYR A 11 0.42 16.36 -0.60
C TYR A 11 0.03 16.08 0.85
N LEU A 12 -1.14 16.62 1.20
CA LEU A 12 -1.77 16.42 2.50
C LEU A 12 -3.15 15.84 2.26
N ASP A 13 -3.46 14.70 2.88
CA ASP A 13 -4.82 14.19 3.00
C ASP A 13 -5.32 14.42 4.45
N HIS A 14 -6.62 14.32 4.66
CA HIS A 14 -7.27 14.47 5.96
C HIS A 14 -7.15 15.90 6.50
N ILE A 15 -7.38 16.86 5.60
CA ILE A 15 -7.65 18.26 5.92
C ILE A 15 -9.16 18.44 6.02
N TRP A 16 -9.66 18.87 7.18
CA TRP A 16 -11.11 19.04 7.40
C TRP A 16 -11.61 20.45 7.10
N GLU A 17 -10.74 21.44 7.27
CA GLU A 17 -11.04 22.86 7.07
C GLU A 17 -9.82 23.53 6.42
N LEU A 18 -10.02 24.20 5.28
CA LEU A 18 -9.02 25.09 4.69
C LEU A 18 -9.01 26.41 5.45
N ASN A 19 -7.82 27.01 5.62
CA ASN A 19 -7.71 28.33 6.21
C ASN A 19 -8.47 29.37 5.34
N ALA A 20 -9.07 30.37 5.98
CA ALA A 20 -9.79 31.45 5.28
C ALA A 20 -8.93 32.16 4.22
N SER A 21 -7.62 32.32 4.44
CA SER A 21 -6.69 32.91 3.47
C SER A 21 -6.51 32.07 2.21
N ILE A 22 -6.62 30.74 2.33
CA ILE A 22 -6.59 29.82 1.19
C ILE A 22 -7.95 29.81 0.51
N LEU A 23 -9.02 29.65 1.28
CA LEU A 23 -10.38 29.52 0.77
C LEU A 23 -10.80 30.73 -0.08
N SER A 24 -10.42 31.95 0.31
CA SER A 24 -10.74 33.18 -0.43
C SER A 24 -10.15 33.22 -1.84
N GLN A 25 -9.11 32.43 -2.12
CA GLN A 25 -8.44 32.34 -3.41
C GLN A 25 -8.95 31.19 -4.28
N THR A 26 -9.81 30.30 -3.73
CA THR A 26 -10.28 29.10 -4.46
C THR A 26 -11.45 29.36 -5.41
N GLY A 27 -12.17 30.47 -5.24
CA GLY A 27 -13.46 30.67 -5.88
C GLY A 27 -14.51 29.66 -5.40
N LYS A 28 -15.44 29.26 -6.28
CA LYS A 28 -16.49 28.30 -5.94
C LYS A 28 -15.98 26.87 -6.13
N LEU A 29 -15.76 26.16 -5.02
CA LEU A 29 -15.39 24.75 -5.02
C LEU A 29 -16.55 23.86 -5.52
N LYS A 30 -16.19 22.79 -6.23
CA LYS A 30 -17.07 21.71 -6.68
C LYS A 30 -16.67 20.39 -6.01
N ILE A 31 -17.57 19.42 -6.01
CA ILE A 31 -17.22 18.04 -5.63
C ILE A 31 -16.22 17.50 -6.66
N GLY A 32 -15.16 16.84 -6.18
CA GLY A 32 -14.04 16.35 -6.99
C GLY A 32 -12.85 17.31 -7.00
N ASP A 33 -12.02 17.20 -8.03
CA ASP A 33 -10.79 17.97 -8.13
C ASP A 33 -11.06 19.44 -8.48
N ASN A 34 -10.42 20.33 -7.73
CA ASN A 34 -10.46 21.77 -7.96
C ASN A 34 -9.04 22.26 -8.22
N MET A 35 -8.75 22.57 -9.50
CA MET A 35 -7.45 23.08 -9.91
C MET A 35 -7.35 24.57 -9.65
N VAL A 36 -6.55 24.95 -8.65
CA VAL A 36 -6.27 26.34 -8.28
C VAL A 36 -4.77 26.54 -8.08
N HIS A 37 -4.28 27.74 -8.39
CA HIS A 37 -2.88 28.10 -8.16
C HIS A 37 -2.82 29.13 -7.04
N ILE A 38 -2.37 28.70 -5.87
CA ILE A 38 -2.26 29.52 -4.65
C ILE A 38 -0.82 29.47 -4.18
N VAL A 39 -0.18 30.64 -4.05
CA VAL A 39 1.18 30.75 -3.52
C VAL A 39 1.12 30.70 -2.00
N VAL A 40 1.92 29.82 -1.40
CA VAL A 40 2.07 29.68 0.06
C VAL A 40 3.53 29.72 0.44
N HIS A 41 3.82 30.16 1.67
CA HIS A 41 5.15 30.25 2.24
C HIS A 41 5.30 29.33 3.44
N LYS A 42 6.55 29.02 3.78
CA LYS A 42 6.86 28.28 5.01
C LYS A 42 6.28 29.02 6.22
N GLY A 43 5.47 28.32 7.00
CA GLY A 43 4.82 28.85 8.20
C GLY A 43 3.38 29.30 7.97
N ASP A 44 2.92 29.38 6.72
CA ASP A 44 1.52 29.68 6.42
C ASP A 44 0.61 28.57 6.95
N ILE A 45 -0.47 28.97 7.59
CA ILE A 45 -1.53 28.06 8.02
C ILE A 45 -2.43 27.80 6.80
N ILE A 46 -2.33 26.60 6.23
CA ILE A 46 -3.13 26.21 5.06
C ILE A 46 -4.47 25.55 5.42
N GLY A 47 -4.60 25.04 6.63
CA GLY A 47 -5.81 24.39 7.10
C GLY A 47 -5.62 23.70 8.45
N LYS A 48 -6.63 22.92 8.84
CA LYS A 48 -6.64 22.11 10.06
C LYS A 48 -6.76 20.65 9.69
N THR A 49 -5.95 19.82 10.35
CA THR A 49 -6.04 18.36 10.22
C THR A 49 -7.31 17.86 10.89
N GLY A 50 -7.91 16.83 10.32
CA GLY A 50 -9.14 16.24 10.83
C GLY A 50 -9.89 15.48 9.74
N GLY A 51 -11.09 15.04 10.05
CA GLY A 51 -11.91 14.35 9.07
C GLY A 51 -13.21 13.85 9.67
N ARG A 52 -13.83 12.89 8.99
CA ARG A 52 -14.95 12.10 9.49
C ARG A 52 -14.58 11.49 10.85
N LYS A 53 -15.30 11.92 11.87
CA LYS A 53 -15.20 11.42 13.24
C LYS A 53 -15.26 9.89 13.24
N GLY A 54 -14.23 9.24 13.79
CA GLY A 54 -14.12 7.79 13.89
C GLY A 54 -13.51 7.07 12.68
N ALA A 55 -13.27 7.77 11.57
CA ALA A 55 -12.63 7.19 10.37
C ALA A 55 -11.18 7.68 10.19
N GLN A 56 -10.91 8.97 10.35
CA GLN A 56 -9.54 9.51 10.31
C GLN A 56 -8.91 9.55 11.71
N ARG A 57 -7.66 9.08 11.81
CA ARG A 57 -6.85 9.12 13.05
C ARG A 57 -5.58 9.99 12.93
N GLY A 58 -5.31 10.55 11.75
CA GLY A 58 -4.09 11.30 11.49
C GLY A 58 -4.19 12.18 10.24
N LEU A 59 -3.06 12.79 9.89
CA LEU A 59 -2.82 13.53 8.65
C LEU A 59 -1.95 12.65 7.76
N ASP A 60 -2.33 12.48 6.50
CA ASP A 60 -1.44 11.83 5.55
C ASP A 60 -0.56 12.89 4.91
N TRP A 61 0.75 12.72 5.00
CA TRP A 61 1.72 13.59 4.34
C TRP A 61 2.61 12.77 3.43
N GLY A 62 2.38 12.86 2.13
CA GLY A 62 3.19 12.19 1.12
C GLY A 62 4.09 13.15 0.36
N ILE A 63 5.18 12.60 -0.16
CA ILE A 63 6.16 13.27 -1.00
C ILE A 63 6.22 12.56 -2.36
N ILE A 64 6.23 13.36 -3.43
CA ILE A 64 6.52 12.93 -4.79
C ILE A 64 7.81 13.64 -5.21
N ASP A 65 8.88 12.88 -5.39
CA ASP A 65 10.19 13.36 -5.82
C ASP A 65 10.56 12.71 -7.16
N PHE A 66 10.37 13.45 -8.25
CA PHE A 66 10.64 12.97 -9.61
C PHE A 66 12.14 12.71 -9.89
N SER A 67 13.05 13.06 -8.96
CA SER A 67 14.45 12.64 -9.05
C SER A 67 14.68 11.19 -8.58
N LYS A 68 13.67 10.57 -7.94
CA LYS A 68 13.71 9.19 -7.45
C LYS A 68 12.66 8.36 -8.17
N THR A 69 12.95 7.08 -8.36
CA THR A 69 11.99 6.10 -8.88
C THR A 69 12.10 4.82 -8.05
N LEU A 70 10.97 4.38 -7.50
CA LEU A 70 10.83 3.13 -6.79
C LEU A 70 11.06 1.95 -7.73
N GLN A 71 11.56 0.84 -7.18
CA GLN A 71 12.00 -0.35 -7.92
C GLN A 71 10.85 -1.31 -8.23
N TYR A 72 9.69 -0.77 -8.63
CA TYR A 72 8.62 -1.59 -9.21
C TYR A 72 9.08 -2.16 -10.55
N ILE A 73 8.60 -3.36 -10.92
CA ILE A 73 8.90 -3.93 -12.24
C ILE A 73 8.22 -3.12 -13.36
N HIS A 74 7.00 -2.64 -13.08
CA HIS A 74 6.19 -1.80 -13.97
C HIS A 74 5.83 -0.47 -13.30
N PRO A 75 6.80 0.46 -13.14
CA PRO A 75 6.59 1.72 -12.44
C PRO A 75 5.53 2.61 -13.11
N GLU A 76 5.33 2.49 -14.42
CA GLU A 76 4.33 3.24 -15.18
C GLU A 76 2.89 3.01 -14.71
N ARG A 77 2.60 1.86 -14.09
CA ARG A 77 1.28 1.57 -13.49
C ARG A 77 0.98 2.41 -12.26
N TYR A 78 2.01 2.95 -11.62
CA TYR A 78 1.85 3.73 -10.40
C TYR A 78 1.83 5.24 -10.66
N GLY A 79 2.03 5.67 -11.91
CA GLY A 79 2.07 7.09 -12.28
C GLY A 79 3.01 7.88 -11.37
N TRP A 80 2.51 8.95 -10.75
CA TRP A 80 3.32 9.79 -9.86
C TRP A 80 3.77 9.03 -8.60
N TYR A 81 3.02 8.02 -8.16
CA TYR A 81 3.35 7.24 -6.96
C TYR A 81 4.59 6.35 -7.15
N ALA A 82 5.03 6.09 -8.38
CA ALA A 82 6.34 5.48 -8.65
C ALA A 82 7.51 6.35 -8.14
N HIS A 83 7.27 7.64 -7.92
CA HIS A 83 8.24 8.62 -7.43
C HIS A 83 8.02 8.97 -5.96
N SER A 84 7.27 8.14 -5.22
CA SER A 84 7.04 8.36 -3.80
C SER A 84 8.34 8.26 -2.99
N ALA A 85 8.51 9.16 -2.04
CA ALA A 85 9.62 9.13 -1.09
C ALA A 85 9.12 9.32 0.34
N HIS A 86 9.88 8.86 1.33
CA HIS A 86 9.52 9.12 2.71
C HIS A 86 10.00 10.52 3.13
N PHE A 87 9.13 11.33 3.72
CA PHE A 87 9.45 12.73 4.06
C PHE A 87 10.63 12.88 5.03
N LEU A 88 10.91 11.87 5.85
CA LEU A 88 12.07 11.84 6.75
C LEU A 88 13.42 11.89 6.03
N GLU A 89 13.48 11.54 4.75
CA GLU A 89 14.69 11.66 3.94
C GLU A 89 15.11 13.12 3.72
N TYR A 90 14.16 14.06 3.83
CA TYR A 90 14.36 15.49 3.58
C TYR A 90 14.39 16.31 4.88
N CYS A 91 14.21 15.67 6.03
CA CYS A 91 14.32 16.31 7.33
C CYS A 91 15.79 16.53 7.69
N ASN A 92 16.09 17.65 8.37
CA ASN A 92 17.39 17.78 9.02
C ASN A 92 17.58 16.67 10.07
N GLN A 93 18.83 16.37 10.43
CA GLN A 93 19.15 15.23 11.29
C GLN A 93 18.41 15.27 12.63
N SER A 94 18.35 16.42 13.29
CA SER A 94 17.67 16.56 14.59
C SER A 94 16.17 16.27 14.52
N LEU A 95 15.48 16.78 13.48
CA LEU A 95 14.06 16.49 13.26
C LEU A 95 13.85 15.02 12.87
N LYS A 96 14.71 14.48 12.01
CA LYS A 96 14.64 13.08 11.59
C LYS A 96 14.76 12.14 12.78
N ASP A 97 15.73 12.35 13.66
CA ASP A 97 15.94 11.54 14.86
C ASP A 97 14.72 11.62 15.79
N SER A 98 14.21 12.83 16.05
CA SER A 98 13.02 13.03 16.88
C SER A 98 11.77 12.34 16.34
N LEU A 99 11.63 12.25 15.01
CA LEU A 99 10.47 11.61 14.38
C LEU A 99 10.63 10.09 14.26
N ILE A 100 11.84 9.58 14.04
CA ILE A 100 12.14 8.14 14.03
C ILE A 100 11.72 7.50 15.35
N ASP A 101 11.96 8.17 16.48
CA ASP A 101 11.55 7.66 17.80
C ASP A 101 10.03 7.47 17.94
N LYS A 102 9.25 8.15 17.10
CA LYS A 102 7.77 8.10 17.05
C LYS A 102 7.23 7.16 15.97
N ILE A 103 8.08 6.62 15.08
CA ILE A 103 7.65 5.67 14.05
C ILE A 103 7.29 4.35 14.72
N GLY A 104 6.10 3.83 14.39
CA GLY A 104 5.59 2.57 14.90
C GLY A 104 4.09 2.62 15.09
N VAL A 105 3.56 1.64 15.82
CA VAL A 105 2.17 1.67 16.27
C VAL A 105 2.15 1.80 17.79
N PRO A 106 1.95 3.04 18.32
CA PRO A 106 2.04 3.31 19.75
C PRO A 106 1.15 2.40 20.59
N ASP A 107 -0.10 2.21 20.17
CA ASP A 107 -1.09 1.38 20.89
C ASP A 107 -0.70 -0.10 20.97
N ARG A 108 0.24 -0.56 20.13
CA ARG A 108 0.74 -1.95 20.09
C ARG A 108 2.17 -2.08 20.62
N ASN A 109 2.82 -0.98 21.02
CA ASN A 109 4.24 -0.94 21.36
C ASN A 109 5.15 -1.58 20.29
N VAL A 110 4.78 -1.48 19.02
CA VAL A 110 5.56 -2.01 17.90
C VAL A 110 6.38 -0.89 17.30
N LYS A 111 7.70 -1.05 17.30
CA LYS A 111 8.63 -0.17 16.56
C LYS A 111 9.35 -0.98 15.49
N ARG A 112 9.46 -0.41 14.30
CA ARG A 112 10.27 -1.00 13.24
C ARG A 112 11.75 -0.88 13.58
N THR A 113 12.48 -1.99 13.54
CA THR A 113 13.94 -2.02 13.77
C THR A 113 14.73 -2.28 12.49
N ALA A 114 14.11 -2.85 11.47
CA ALA A 114 14.74 -3.09 10.18
C ALA A 114 14.85 -1.81 9.35
N LYS A 115 16.01 -1.62 8.71
CA LYS A 115 16.25 -0.48 7.81
C LYS A 115 15.57 -0.69 6.44
N PRO A 116 15.13 0.39 5.76
CA PRO A 116 14.93 1.72 6.34
C PRO A 116 13.85 1.70 7.43
N LEU A 117 14.02 2.51 8.47
CA LEU A 117 13.14 2.49 9.67
C LEU A 117 11.70 2.93 9.38
N TRP A 118 11.46 3.51 8.20
CA TRP A 118 10.13 3.88 7.70
C TRP A 118 9.57 2.88 6.67
N GLY A 119 10.28 1.77 6.40
CA GLY A 119 9.85 0.75 5.45
C GLY A 119 10.05 1.11 3.98
N LYS A 120 9.55 0.23 3.12
CA LYS A 120 9.54 0.36 1.65
C LYS A 120 8.21 -0.17 1.10
N ALA A 121 7.89 0.16 -0.15
CA ALA A 121 6.65 -0.27 -0.81
C ALA A 121 6.88 -1.11 -2.08
N ASP A 122 8.09 -1.08 -2.64
CA ASP A 122 8.48 -1.67 -3.92
C ASP A 122 9.08 -3.08 -3.75
N PHE A 123 8.26 -4.01 -3.27
CA PHE A 123 8.70 -5.38 -2.95
C PHE A 123 8.87 -6.30 -4.17
N ASP A 124 8.45 -5.87 -5.35
CA ASP A 124 8.48 -6.64 -6.59
C ASP A 124 9.89 -7.22 -6.87
N GLN A 125 9.93 -8.50 -7.24
CA GLN A 125 11.15 -9.17 -7.67
C GLN A 125 10.89 -10.02 -8.93
N GLN A 126 11.77 -9.90 -9.94
CA GLN A 126 11.55 -10.54 -11.24
C GLN A 126 11.44 -12.06 -11.08
N GLY A 127 10.38 -12.66 -11.64
CA GLY A 127 10.16 -14.11 -11.61
C GLY A 127 9.85 -14.68 -10.22
N LYS A 128 9.52 -13.82 -9.25
CA LYS A 128 9.15 -14.19 -7.88
C LYS A 128 7.73 -13.72 -7.53
N LEU A 129 7.09 -14.42 -6.58
CA LEU A 129 5.74 -14.10 -6.14
C LEU A 129 5.65 -12.78 -5.34
N VAL A 130 6.70 -12.42 -4.59
CA VAL A 130 6.74 -11.21 -3.76
C VAL A 130 6.51 -9.93 -4.57
N GLY A 131 5.63 -9.06 -4.08
CA GLY A 131 5.25 -7.80 -4.72
C GLY A 131 3.75 -7.62 -4.91
N ASN A 132 3.41 -6.63 -5.73
CA ASN A 132 2.03 -6.31 -6.10
C ASN A 132 1.61 -7.05 -7.39
N TRP A 133 0.31 -7.32 -7.46
CA TRP A 133 -0.36 -8.02 -8.54
C TRP A 133 -1.72 -7.39 -8.80
N PHE A 134 -2.09 -7.29 -10.07
CA PHE A 134 -3.32 -6.67 -10.55
C PHE A 134 -4.13 -7.69 -11.34
N LEU A 135 -5.43 -7.75 -11.16
CA LEU A 135 -6.28 -8.67 -11.93
C LEU A 135 -6.09 -8.41 -13.43
N GLN A 136 -6.01 -9.46 -14.25
CA GLN A 136 -5.64 -9.36 -15.67
C GLN A 136 -6.51 -8.40 -16.50
N ASP A 137 -7.77 -8.19 -16.09
CA ASP A 137 -8.73 -7.29 -16.74
C ASP A 137 -8.80 -5.90 -16.10
N ILE A 138 -7.78 -5.49 -15.33
CA ILE A 138 -7.71 -4.15 -14.74
C ILE A 138 -7.64 -3.07 -15.81
N ASN A 139 -8.26 -1.93 -15.55
CA ASN A 139 -8.11 -0.76 -16.43
C ASN A 139 -6.66 -0.23 -16.37
N LEU A 140 -5.90 -0.46 -17.44
CA LEU A 140 -4.50 -0.01 -17.54
C LEU A 140 -4.33 1.51 -17.59
N ASN A 141 -5.40 2.29 -17.87
CA ASN A 141 -5.32 3.75 -17.86
C ASN A 141 -5.34 4.32 -16.43
N ASP A 142 -5.96 3.61 -15.49
CA ASP A 142 -6.03 4.00 -14.08
C ASP A 142 -6.10 2.76 -13.18
N PRO A 143 -5.02 1.96 -13.13
CA PRO A 143 -5.03 0.71 -12.38
C PRO A 143 -5.13 0.96 -10.88
N LEU A 144 -4.70 2.13 -10.39
CA LEU A 144 -4.73 2.48 -8.98
C LEU A 144 -6.14 2.80 -8.45
N ALA A 145 -7.10 3.09 -9.32
CA ALA A 145 -8.50 3.33 -8.90
C ALA A 145 -9.29 2.04 -8.65
N GLU A 146 -8.87 0.90 -9.19
CA GLU A 146 -9.61 -0.37 -9.10
C GLU A 146 -9.13 -1.25 -7.93
N TRP A 147 -9.23 -0.75 -6.70
CA TRP A 147 -8.69 -1.41 -5.50
C TRP A 147 -9.17 -2.87 -5.31
N THR A 148 -10.38 -3.19 -5.76
CA THR A 148 -10.94 -4.55 -5.69
C THR A 148 -10.17 -5.57 -6.52
N LYS A 149 -9.40 -5.10 -7.50
CA LYS A 149 -8.56 -5.92 -8.40
C LYS A 149 -7.11 -6.03 -7.95
N HIS A 150 -6.76 -5.50 -6.78
CA HIS A 150 -5.39 -5.58 -6.26
C HIS A 150 -5.19 -6.84 -5.40
N LEU A 151 -3.99 -7.39 -5.47
CA LEU A 151 -3.49 -8.48 -4.64
C LEU A 151 -2.02 -8.20 -4.35
N SER A 152 -1.54 -8.46 -3.13
CA SER A 152 -0.11 -8.35 -2.84
C SER A 152 0.38 -9.45 -1.93
N PHE A 153 1.65 -9.84 -2.11
CA PHE A 153 2.40 -10.73 -1.25
C PHE A 153 3.63 -9.98 -0.78
N VAL A 154 3.58 -9.46 0.45
CA VAL A 154 4.60 -8.54 0.97
C VAL A 154 4.87 -8.88 2.44
N TYR A 155 5.67 -8.04 3.10
CA TYR A 155 5.96 -8.18 4.52
C TYR A 155 5.30 -7.06 5.30
N ASP A 156 5.12 -7.26 6.60
CA ASP A 156 4.54 -6.24 7.44
C ASP A 156 5.42 -4.97 7.53
N VAL A 157 4.73 -3.82 7.52
CA VAL A 157 5.36 -2.50 7.45
C VAL A 157 6.12 -2.17 8.72
N TRP A 158 5.70 -2.69 9.88
CA TRP A 158 6.32 -2.40 11.17
C TRP A 158 7.31 -3.48 11.58
N ASP A 159 6.90 -4.74 11.54
CA ASP A 159 7.79 -5.89 11.71
C ASP A 159 7.95 -6.57 10.35
N PRO A 160 9.11 -6.55 9.67
CA PRO A 160 9.21 -7.19 8.35
C PRO A 160 9.24 -8.72 8.40
N GLN A 161 9.01 -9.37 9.55
CA GLN A 161 8.99 -10.84 9.63
C GLN A 161 7.69 -11.47 9.11
N PRO A 162 6.49 -11.02 9.50
CA PRO A 162 5.25 -11.62 9.03
C PRO A 162 5.03 -11.36 7.54
N ILE A 163 4.75 -12.44 6.79
CA ILE A 163 4.25 -12.37 5.43
C ILE A 163 2.79 -11.91 5.49
N ARG A 164 2.50 -10.87 4.73
CA ARG A 164 1.20 -10.26 4.55
C ARG A 164 0.67 -10.54 3.16
N VAL A 165 -0.62 -10.85 3.09
CA VAL A 165 -1.35 -10.95 1.82
C VAL A 165 -2.50 -9.96 1.86
N ALA A 166 -2.44 -8.90 1.05
CA ALA A 166 -3.56 -7.96 0.94
C ALA A 166 -4.46 -8.38 -0.22
N VAL A 167 -5.76 -8.57 0.05
CA VAL A 167 -6.76 -8.97 -0.94
C VAL A 167 -7.74 -7.83 -1.15
N GLY A 168 -7.85 -7.33 -2.39
CA GLY A 168 -8.72 -6.21 -2.73
C GLY A 168 -10.22 -6.53 -2.79
N GLY A 169 -10.60 -7.74 -3.23
CA GLY A 169 -12.01 -8.18 -3.25
C GLY A 169 -12.48 -8.95 -4.49
N SER A 170 -11.57 -9.32 -5.39
CA SER A 170 -11.87 -10.10 -6.60
C SER A 170 -11.87 -11.63 -6.39
N LEU A 171 -11.53 -12.08 -5.18
CA LEU A 171 -11.50 -13.50 -4.79
C LEU A 171 -12.70 -13.85 -3.91
N SER A 172 -13.04 -15.15 -3.83
CA SER A 172 -14.13 -15.67 -2.98
C SER A 172 -13.78 -15.75 -1.48
N ILE A 173 -12.98 -14.80 -0.99
CA ILE A 173 -12.58 -14.61 0.41
C ILE A 173 -12.68 -13.11 0.75
N PRO A 174 -12.84 -12.75 2.04
CA PRO A 174 -12.93 -11.34 2.45
C PRO A 174 -11.80 -10.44 1.93
N ALA A 175 -12.16 -9.21 1.56
CA ALA A 175 -11.21 -8.17 1.18
C ALA A 175 -10.57 -7.55 2.43
N ILE A 176 -9.45 -8.10 2.88
CA ILE A 176 -8.71 -7.62 4.05
C ILE A 176 -7.20 -7.83 3.88
N LEU A 177 -6.44 -7.31 4.85
CA LEU A 177 -5.06 -7.72 5.07
C LEU A 177 -5.03 -9.03 5.85
N TYR A 178 -4.37 -10.04 5.29
CA TYR A 178 -4.16 -11.34 5.91
C TYR A 178 -2.72 -11.49 6.42
N GLN A 179 -2.56 -12.38 7.40
CA GLN A 179 -1.27 -12.97 7.77
C GLN A 179 -1.18 -14.41 7.26
N VAL A 180 0.00 -14.81 6.78
CA VAL A 180 0.27 -16.21 6.45
C VAL A 180 0.50 -17.02 7.72
N TYR A 181 -0.35 -18.02 7.96
CA TYR A 181 -0.18 -18.97 9.05
C TYR A 181 1.07 -19.82 8.82
N GLY A 182 1.93 -19.92 9.84
CA GLY A 182 3.23 -20.60 9.75
C GLY A 182 4.32 -19.82 9.02
N ASN A 183 4.00 -18.63 8.50
CA ASN A 183 4.95 -17.71 7.84
C ASN A 183 5.78 -18.36 6.71
N THR A 184 5.16 -19.25 5.91
CA THR A 184 5.84 -20.04 4.89
C THR A 184 4.87 -20.48 3.78
N PRO A 185 5.34 -20.68 2.53
CA PRO A 185 6.68 -20.35 2.02
C PRO A 185 6.88 -18.84 1.84
N ASP A 186 8.12 -18.37 1.91
CA ASP A 186 8.44 -16.97 1.63
C ASP A 186 8.10 -16.65 0.16
N PRO A 187 7.27 -15.62 -0.12
CA PRO A 187 6.93 -15.26 -1.50
C PRO A 187 8.14 -14.82 -2.34
N ALA A 188 9.26 -14.43 -1.73
CA ALA A 188 10.50 -14.15 -2.45
C ALA A 188 11.21 -15.43 -2.93
N ASP A 189 10.90 -16.59 -2.34
CA ASP A 189 11.42 -17.90 -2.75
C ASP A 189 10.52 -18.61 -3.76
N VAL A 190 9.22 -18.27 -3.79
CA VAL A 190 8.27 -18.83 -4.76
C VAL A 190 8.58 -18.33 -6.18
N SER A 191 8.67 -19.28 -7.11
CA SER A 191 8.94 -19.05 -8.53
C SER A 191 8.13 -20.03 -9.40
N LEU A 192 8.29 -19.96 -10.73
CA LEU A 192 7.71 -20.95 -11.65
C LEU A 192 8.01 -22.41 -11.26
N LYS A 193 9.20 -22.68 -10.72
CA LYS A 193 9.61 -24.04 -10.31
C LYS A 193 8.86 -24.56 -9.08
N SER A 194 8.24 -23.68 -8.31
CA SER A 194 7.49 -24.04 -7.10
C SER A 194 6.18 -24.75 -7.44
N GLY A 195 5.65 -24.56 -8.66
CA GLY A 195 4.33 -25.06 -9.04
C GLY A 195 3.23 -24.46 -8.15
N LYS A 196 2.29 -25.30 -7.73
CA LYS A 196 1.17 -24.90 -6.85
C LYS A 196 1.65 -24.70 -5.42
N VAL A 197 1.39 -23.51 -4.89
CA VAL A 197 1.67 -23.10 -3.53
C VAL A 197 0.37 -22.84 -2.78
N VAL A 198 0.26 -23.35 -1.56
CA VAL A 198 -0.90 -23.16 -0.69
C VAL A 198 -0.51 -22.27 0.49
N TYR A 199 -1.15 -21.11 0.58
CA TYR A 199 -1.08 -20.26 1.75
C TYR A 199 -2.31 -20.45 2.63
N LYS A 200 -2.10 -20.87 3.87
CA LYS A 200 -3.13 -20.75 4.91
C LYS A 200 -3.09 -19.34 5.44
N LEU A 201 -4.21 -18.64 5.36
CA LEU A 201 -4.35 -17.26 5.76
C LEU A 201 -5.20 -17.15 7.03
N GLN A 202 -4.84 -16.20 7.88
CA GLN A 202 -5.64 -15.81 9.03
C GLN A 202 -5.77 -14.29 9.10
N GLY A 203 -6.78 -13.85 9.83
CA GLY A 203 -6.89 -12.46 10.26
C GLY A 203 -5.62 -11.97 10.95
N THR A 204 -5.35 -10.70 10.79
CA THR A 204 -4.28 -9.99 11.48
C THR A 204 -4.67 -9.74 12.93
N GLU A 205 -4.20 -10.60 13.83
CA GLU A 205 -4.57 -10.59 15.26
C GLU A 205 -4.30 -9.22 15.92
N GLU A 206 -3.23 -8.57 15.48
CA GLU A 206 -2.81 -7.24 15.91
C GLU A 206 -3.77 -6.10 15.54
N TYR A 207 -4.66 -6.32 14.57
CA TYR A 207 -5.76 -5.41 14.23
C TYR A 207 -7.10 -5.89 14.84
N GLY A 208 -7.05 -6.87 15.74
CA GLY A 208 -8.22 -7.42 16.45
C GLY A 208 -9.00 -8.46 15.67
N GLU A 209 -8.51 -8.90 14.51
CA GLU A 209 -9.19 -9.89 13.67
C GLU A 209 -8.54 -11.27 13.83
N THR A 210 -9.21 -12.14 14.58
CA THR A 210 -8.75 -13.52 14.87
C THR A 210 -9.72 -14.59 14.35
N SER A 211 -10.87 -14.18 13.83
CA SER A 211 -11.97 -15.07 13.45
C SER A 211 -11.86 -15.54 12.00
N ILE A 212 -11.24 -14.73 11.15
CA ILE A 212 -11.16 -15.00 9.72
C ILE A 212 -10.06 -16.01 9.43
N LYS A 213 -10.43 -17.05 8.66
CA LYS A 213 -9.51 -18.03 8.07
C LYS A 213 -9.83 -18.20 6.59
N ALA A 214 -8.80 -18.25 5.79
CA ALA A 214 -8.89 -18.49 4.35
C ALA A 214 -7.73 -19.35 3.87
N THR A 215 -7.86 -19.92 2.69
CA THR A 215 -6.81 -20.62 1.98
C THR A 215 -6.65 -19.98 0.63
N LEU A 216 -5.41 -19.67 0.24
CA LEU A 216 -5.08 -19.14 -1.07
C LEU A 216 -4.22 -20.15 -1.81
N LEU A 217 -4.73 -20.65 -2.93
CA LEU A 217 -3.97 -21.47 -3.87
C LEU A 217 -3.39 -20.54 -4.94
N VAL A 218 -2.08 -20.59 -5.13
CA VAL A 218 -1.35 -19.72 -6.04
C VAL A 218 -0.41 -20.55 -6.91
N GLU A 219 -0.31 -20.24 -8.19
CA GLU A 219 0.65 -20.85 -9.10
C GLU A 219 1.21 -19.77 -10.02
N MET A 220 2.54 -19.63 -10.07
CA MET A 220 3.17 -18.80 -11.10
C MET A 220 3.07 -19.55 -12.43
N ILE A 221 2.47 -18.91 -13.44
CA ILE A 221 2.26 -19.48 -14.77
C ILE A 221 3.37 -19.02 -15.73
N ASP A 222 3.81 -17.78 -15.55
CA ASP A 222 5.05 -17.24 -16.11
C ASP A 222 5.69 -16.26 -15.09
N ASN A 223 6.68 -15.45 -15.52
CA ASN A 223 7.39 -14.54 -14.63
C ASN A 223 6.54 -13.36 -14.11
N GLU A 224 5.44 -13.04 -14.79
CA GLU A 224 4.60 -11.85 -14.56
C GLU A 224 3.10 -12.17 -14.55
N THR A 225 2.72 -13.45 -14.58
CA THR A 225 1.34 -13.93 -14.47
C THR A 225 1.22 -15.00 -13.39
N ILE A 226 0.25 -14.83 -12.50
CA ILE A 226 -0.14 -15.83 -11.50
C ILE A 226 -1.59 -16.27 -11.67
N LYS A 227 -1.86 -17.54 -11.37
CA LYS A 227 -3.20 -18.08 -11.19
C LYS A 227 -3.50 -18.20 -9.70
N VAL A 228 -4.64 -17.68 -9.26
CA VAL A 228 -4.99 -17.53 -7.83
C VAL A 228 -6.43 -17.93 -7.58
N GLU A 229 -6.70 -18.65 -6.50
CA GLU A 229 -8.05 -18.91 -6.01
C GLU A 229 -8.10 -18.87 -4.48
N GLY A 230 -9.09 -18.16 -3.94
CA GLY A 230 -9.35 -18.05 -2.51
C GLY A 230 -10.49 -18.96 -2.07
N PHE A 231 -10.28 -19.67 -0.96
CA PHE A 231 -11.26 -20.56 -0.34
C PHE A 231 -11.52 -20.12 1.11
N ASN A 232 -12.78 -20.15 1.55
CA ASN A 232 -13.11 -19.88 2.95
C ASN A 232 -12.63 -21.04 3.85
N GLY A 233 -12.02 -20.69 4.99
CA GLY A 233 -11.44 -21.65 5.93
C GLY A 233 -10.07 -22.20 5.51
N TRP A 234 -9.55 -23.15 6.29
CA TRP A 234 -8.29 -23.86 5.99
C TRP A 234 -8.57 -25.18 5.28
N VAL A 235 -8.50 -25.14 3.95
CA VAL A 235 -8.73 -26.30 3.07
C VAL A 235 -7.42 -27.08 2.96
N SER A 236 -7.47 -28.40 3.12
CA SER A 236 -6.29 -29.27 3.15
C SER A 236 -5.67 -29.49 1.78
N ASN A 237 -6.50 -29.69 0.74
CA ASN A 237 -6.06 -30.01 -0.62
C ASN A 237 -6.84 -29.19 -1.65
N PRO A 238 -6.67 -27.85 -1.67
CA PRO A 238 -7.37 -27.02 -2.65
C PRO A 238 -6.89 -27.34 -4.08
N THR A 239 -7.81 -27.30 -5.03
CA THR A 239 -7.53 -27.41 -6.47
C THR A 239 -8.20 -26.27 -7.18
N PHE A 240 -7.54 -25.71 -8.20
CA PHE A 240 -8.17 -24.68 -9.01
C PHE A 240 -9.47 -25.18 -9.63
N THR A 241 -10.48 -24.32 -9.57
CA THR A 241 -11.77 -24.47 -10.24
C THR A 241 -11.91 -23.44 -11.35
N GLU A 242 -13.10 -23.34 -11.94
CA GLU A 242 -13.47 -22.23 -12.83
C GLU A 242 -13.48 -20.85 -12.16
N ASN A 243 -13.45 -20.79 -10.82
CA ASN A 243 -13.41 -19.53 -10.07
C ASN A 243 -12.00 -18.93 -9.97
N ALA A 244 -10.97 -19.68 -10.37
CA ALA A 244 -9.60 -19.19 -10.38
C ALA A 244 -9.47 -17.92 -11.22
N LYS A 245 -8.70 -16.96 -10.70
CA LYS A 245 -8.42 -15.68 -11.32
C LYS A 245 -6.98 -15.62 -11.77
N TYR A 246 -6.72 -14.79 -12.78
CA TYR A 246 -5.39 -14.50 -13.27
C TYR A 246 -5.02 -13.07 -12.89
N TYR A 247 -3.88 -12.91 -12.25
CA TYR A 247 -3.30 -11.60 -11.96
C TYR A 247 -2.01 -11.44 -12.73
N ILE A 248 -1.77 -10.22 -13.17
CA ILE A 248 -0.57 -9.76 -13.85
C ILE A 248 0.21 -8.83 -12.92
N ARG A 249 1.53 -8.84 -13.04
CA ARG A 249 2.36 -7.80 -12.42
C ARG A 249 2.40 -6.58 -13.29
#